data_AF-A0A2N6PXH9-F1
#
_entry.id   AF-A0A2N6PXH9-F1
#
_cell.length_a   1.000
_cell.length_b   1.000
_cell.length_c   1.000
_cell.angle_alpha   90.00
_cell.angle_beta   90.00
_cell.angle_gamma   90.00
#
_symmetry.space_group_name_H-M   'P 1'
#
loop_
_entity.id
_entity.type
_entity.pdbx_description
1 polymer ?
#
loop_
_entity_poly.entity_id
_entity_poly.type
_entity_poly.pdbx_seq_one_letter_code
_entity_poly.pdbx_strand_id
1 'polypeptide(L)'
;MSQSLDVITALVAEGLRKHMTTHRKYLAPSERQAIAADSAAVALAVLVDVTGGHDHIVRAFDDGTFTLQHPLIERLTDDLFACEILDHLAAGEPIDAGRYKVIATDSQTFELIPTKDQP
;
A
#
# COMPACT_ATOMS: atom_id res chain seq x y z
N MET A 1 14.33 0.83 -12.56
CA MET A 1 13.10 0.25 -11.96
C MET A 1 12.35 -0.73 -12.89
N SER A 2 12.91 -1.20 -14.02
CA SER A 2 12.20 -2.11 -14.96
C SER A 2 12.36 -3.60 -14.62
N GLN A 3 13.56 -4.03 -14.20
CA GLN A 3 13.89 -5.45 -14.11
C GLN A 3 13.16 -6.20 -12.98
N SER A 4 12.91 -5.57 -11.83
CA SER A 4 12.24 -6.23 -10.70
C SER A 4 10.76 -6.52 -11.00
N LEU A 5 10.09 -5.62 -11.73
CA LEU A 5 8.70 -5.77 -12.16
C LEU A 5 8.53 -6.92 -13.17
N ASP A 6 9.52 -7.09 -14.07
CA ASP A 6 9.55 -8.17 -15.04
C ASP A 6 9.71 -9.55 -14.38
N VAL A 7 10.56 -9.65 -13.34
CA VAL A 7 10.78 -10.89 -12.59
C VAL A 7 9.54 -11.31 -11.79
N ILE A 8 8.84 -10.36 -11.17
CA ILE A 8 7.61 -10.64 -10.41
C ILE A 8 6.50 -11.13 -11.34
N THR A 9 6.32 -10.45 -12.47
CA THR A 9 5.34 -10.85 -13.49
C THR A 9 5.64 -12.26 -14.00
N ALA A 10 6.91 -12.59 -14.22
CA ALA A 10 7.33 -13.93 -14.63
C ALA A 10 7.07 -15.00 -13.55
N LEU A 11 7.31 -14.68 -12.26
CA LEU A 11 7.07 -15.61 -11.14
C LEU A 11 5.57 -15.89 -10.94
N VAL A 12 4.72 -14.85 -10.98
CA VAL A 12 3.27 -14.99 -10.87
C VAL A 12 2.70 -15.77 -12.05
N ALA A 13 3.15 -15.45 -13.28
CA ALA A 13 2.73 -16.17 -14.49
C ALA A 13 3.13 -17.66 -14.44
N GLU A 14 4.33 -17.97 -13.97
CA GLU A 14 4.79 -19.36 -13.83
C GLU A 14 4.05 -20.10 -12.71
N GLY A 15 3.72 -19.43 -11.60
CA GLY A 15 2.89 -19.98 -10.53
C GLY A 15 1.48 -20.36 -11.02
N LEU A 16 0.82 -19.46 -11.74
CA LEU A 16 -0.48 -19.70 -12.37
C LEU A 16 -0.40 -20.86 -13.38
N ARG A 17 0.64 -20.89 -14.23
CA ARG A 17 0.85 -21.95 -15.22
C ARG A 17 1.04 -23.33 -14.57
N LYS A 18 1.82 -23.43 -13.50
CA LYS A 18 2.02 -24.66 -12.73
C LYS A 18 0.74 -25.12 -12.04
N HIS A 19 -0.01 -24.20 -11.45
CA HIS A 19 -1.29 -24.53 -10.82
C HIS A 19 -2.29 -25.09 -11.83
N MET A 20 -2.42 -24.46 -13.01
CA MET A 20 -3.32 -24.93 -14.07
C MET A 20 -2.92 -26.26 -14.71
N THR A 21 -1.61 -26.53 -14.84
CA THR A 21 -1.12 -27.81 -15.38
C THR A 21 -1.26 -28.96 -14.39
N THR A 22 -1.07 -28.69 -13.09
CA THR A 22 -1.12 -29.71 -12.03
C THR A 22 -2.56 -30.06 -11.64
N HIS A 23 -3.48 -29.09 -11.72
CA HIS A 23 -4.90 -29.27 -11.38
C HIS A 23 -5.81 -29.20 -12.61
N ARG A 24 -5.64 -30.14 -13.55
CA ARG A 24 -6.57 -30.39 -14.69
C ARG A 24 -7.95 -30.92 -14.24
N LYS A 25 -8.49 -30.42 -13.13
CA LYS A 25 -9.88 -30.64 -12.73
C LYS A 25 -10.71 -29.46 -13.22
N TYR A 26 -11.94 -29.74 -13.62
CA TYR A 26 -12.93 -28.70 -13.77
C TYR A 26 -13.09 -28.00 -12.41
N LEU A 27 -12.62 -26.77 -12.31
CA LEU A 27 -12.82 -25.94 -11.13
C LEU A 27 -14.23 -25.38 -11.19
N ALA A 28 -14.99 -25.49 -10.11
CA ALA A 28 -16.26 -24.79 -10.00
C ALA A 28 -16.04 -23.27 -10.08
N PRO A 29 -17.03 -22.47 -10.53
CA PRO A 29 -16.91 -21.01 -10.58
C PRO A 29 -16.46 -20.38 -9.26
N SER A 30 -16.94 -20.89 -8.12
CA SER A 30 -16.56 -20.44 -6.78
C SER A 30 -15.08 -20.70 -6.46
N GLU A 31 -14.55 -21.86 -6.84
CA GLU A 31 -13.13 -22.21 -6.65
C GLU A 31 -12.22 -21.31 -7.50
N ARG A 32 -12.63 -21.00 -8.74
CA ARG A 32 -11.90 -20.06 -9.59
C ARG A 32 -11.85 -18.65 -9.00
N GLN A 33 -12.97 -18.22 -8.40
CA GLN A 33 -13.06 -16.90 -7.78
C GLN A 33 -12.20 -16.81 -6.51
N ALA A 34 -12.16 -17.88 -5.70
CA ALA A 34 -11.28 -17.97 -4.54
C ALA A 34 -9.79 -17.92 -4.95
N ILE A 35 -9.38 -18.71 -5.94
CA ILE A 35 -7.99 -18.69 -6.45
C ILE A 35 -7.61 -17.30 -6.99
N ALA A 36 -8.52 -16.63 -7.69
CA ALA A 36 -8.28 -15.28 -8.20
C ALA A 36 -8.12 -14.26 -7.06
N ALA A 37 -8.95 -14.35 -6.01
CA ALA A 37 -8.85 -13.50 -4.83
C ALA A 37 -7.52 -13.70 -4.08
N ASP A 38 -7.12 -14.95 -3.85
CA ASP A 38 -5.83 -15.28 -3.22
C ASP A 38 -4.65 -14.77 -4.05
N SER A 39 -4.69 -14.96 -5.36
CA SER A 39 -3.64 -14.48 -6.27
C SER A 39 -3.55 -12.94 -6.27
N ALA A 40 -4.69 -12.24 -6.20
CA ALA A 40 -4.73 -10.79 -6.07
C ALA A 40 -4.16 -10.32 -4.74
N ALA A 41 -4.50 -10.99 -3.62
CA ALA A 41 -3.96 -10.66 -2.30
C ALA A 41 -2.42 -10.80 -2.26
N VAL A 42 -1.88 -11.88 -2.83
CA VAL A 42 -0.42 -12.08 -2.94
C VAL A 42 0.22 -11.00 -3.81
N ALA A 43 -0.37 -10.67 -4.96
CA ALA A 43 0.13 -9.62 -5.84
C ALA A 43 0.14 -8.24 -5.15
N LEU A 44 -0.91 -7.92 -4.38
CA LEU A 44 -0.96 -6.72 -3.54
C LEU A 44 0.15 -6.71 -2.50
N ALA A 45 0.32 -7.79 -1.72
CA ALA A 45 1.35 -7.87 -0.69
C ALA A 45 2.76 -7.62 -1.25
N VAL A 46 3.06 -8.22 -2.41
CA VAL A 46 4.34 -8.01 -3.11
C VAL A 46 4.47 -6.56 -3.60
N LEU A 47 3.42 -5.99 -4.17
CA LEU A 47 3.44 -4.61 -4.67
C LEU A 47 3.70 -3.61 -3.54
N VAL A 48 3.08 -3.81 -2.37
CA VAL A 48 3.27 -2.96 -1.18
C VAL A 48 4.73 -3.06 -0.69
N ASP A 49 5.27 -4.27 -0.55
CA ASP A 49 6.65 -4.52 -0.10
C ASP A 49 7.70 -3.88 -1.03
N VAL A 50 7.52 -4.02 -2.34
CA VAL A 50 8.47 -3.49 -3.33
C VAL A 50 8.40 -1.98 -3.47
N THR A 51 7.22 -1.37 -3.29
CA THR A 51 7.04 0.09 -3.43
C THR A 51 7.25 0.84 -2.12
N GLY A 52 7.44 0.13 -1.00
CA GLY A 52 7.42 0.74 0.33
C GLY A 52 6.07 1.39 0.65
N GLY A 53 4.98 0.94 -0.01
CA GLY A 53 3.65 1.53 0.08
C GLY A 53 2.91 1.19 1.38
N HIS A 54 3.63 0.89 2.46
CA HIS A 54 3.08 0.51 3.76
C HIS A 54 2.65 1.72 4.60
N ASP A 55 3.22 2.88 4.32
CA ASP A 55 3.19 4.00 5.25
C ASP A 55 2.28 5.12 4.74
N HIS A 56 1.59 5.77 5.68
CA HIS A 56 1.04 7.09 5.43
C HIS A 56 2.17 8.10 5.32
N ILE A 57 2.16 8.87 4.22
CA ILE A 57 3.14 9.91 3.96
C ILE A 57 2.44 11.25 3.99
N VAL A 58 2.91 12.13 4.86
CA VAL A 58 2.49 13.54 4.92
C VAL A 58 3.52 14.36 4.16
N ARG A 59 3.04 15.23 3.27
CA ARG A 59 3.86 16.28 2.66
C ARG A 59 3.27 17.62 3.06
N ALA A 60 4.00 18.37 3.88
CA ALA A 60 3.64 19.70 4.32
C ALA A 60 4.36 20.76 3.48
N PHE A 61 3.70 21.88 3.24
CA PHE A 61 4.17 22.99 2.42
C PHE A 61 4.33 24.27 3.25
N ASP A 62 5.13 25.21 2.76
CA ASP A 62 5.43 26.48 3.45
C ASP A 62 4.20 27.38 3.64
N ASP A 63 3.09 27.12 2.95
CA ASP A 63 1.83 27.85 3.08
C ASP A 63 0.91 27.31 4.18
N GLY A 64 1.38 26.31 4.96
CA GLY A 64 0.62 25.67 6.03
C GLY A 64 -0.36 24.60 5.53
N THR A 65 -0.37 24.30 4.23
CA THR A 65 -1.16 23.18 3.70
C THR A 65 -0.36 21.87 3.74
N PHE A 66 -1.07 20.74 3.67
CA PHE A 66 -0.44 19.43 3.56
C PHE A 66 -1.25 18.48 2.68
N THR A 67 -0.59 17.46 2.16
CA THR A 67 -1.23 16.29 1.53
C THR A 67 -0.91 15.03 2.31
N LEU A 68 -1.92 14.18 2.49
CA LEU A 68 -1.77 12.84 3.06
C LEU A 68 -1.87 11.80 1.94
N GLN A 69 -0.82 11.00 1.78
CA GLN A 69 -0.83 9.82 0.93
C GLN A 69 -1.02 8.59 1.79
N HIS A 70 -2.07 7.81 1.51
CA HIS A 70 -2.36 6.55 2.17
C HIS A 70 -1.47 5.41 1.68
N PRO A 71 -1.26 4.37 2.52
CA PRO A 71 -0.73 3.09 2.10
C PRO A 71 -1.43 2.57 0.85
N LEU A 72 -0.66 1.90 0.03
CA LEU A 72 -1.12 1.35 -1.24
C LEU A 72 -2.26 0.34 -1.05
N ILE A 73 -2.27 -0.38 0.07
CA ILE A 73 -3.36 -1.30 0.38
C ILE A 73 -4.68 -0.58 0.60
N GLU A 74 -4.73 0.47 1.41
CA GLU A 74 -5.93 1.28 1.66
C GLU A 74 -6.47 1.90 0.36
N ARG A 75 -5.56 2.35 -0.52
CA ARG A 75 -5.90 2.89 -1.84
C ARG A 75 -6.51 1.87 -2.80
N LEU A 76 -6.17 0.59 -2.64
CA LEU A 76 -6.64 -0.50 -3.50
C LEU A 76 -7.88 -1.19 -2.93
N THR A 77 -8.12 -1.08 -1.63
CA THR A 77 -9.29 -1.65 -0.93
C THR A 77 -10.39 -0.63 -0.66
N ASP A 78 -10.24 0.61 -1.12
CA ASP A 78 -11.19 1.72 -0.96
C ASP A 78 -11.45 2.11 0.50
N ASP A 79 -10.50 1.82 1.39
CA ASP A 79 -10.58 2.10 2.83
C ASP A 79 -10.06 3.53 3.16
N LEU A 80 -10.30 4.46 2.24
CA LEU A 80 -9.67 5.80 2.24
C LEU A 80 -10.37 6.81 3.16
N PHE A 81 -11.65 6.60 3.45
CA PHE A 81 -12.51 7.64 4.04
C PHE A 81 -12.52 7.67 5.58
N ALA A 82 -11.93 6.68 6.26
CA ALA A 82 -11.91 6.59 7.73
C ALA A 82 -10.48 6.75 8.28
N CYS A 83 -9.83 7.87 7.96
CA CYS A 83 -8.43 8.10 8.33
C CYS A 83 -8.28 9.08 9.49
N GLU A 84 -8.14 8.52 10.68
CA GLU A 84 -7.96 9.26 11.94
C GLU A 84 -6.71 10.16 11.92
N ILE A 85 -5.71 9.83 11.08
CA ILE A 85 -4.51 10.65 10.88
C ILE A 85 -4.87 12.01 10.27
N LEU A 86 -5.78 12.05 9.30
CA LEU A 86 -6.18 13.30 8.64
C LEU A 86 -6.84 14.26 9.64
N ASP A 87 -7.76 13.73 10.46
CA ASP A 87 -8.45 14.49 11.50
C ASP A 87 -7.49 14.98 12.58
N HIS A 88 -6.53 14.13 12.99
CA HIS A 88 -5.51 14.49 13.96
C HIS A 88 -4.60 15.62 13.47
N LEU A 89 -4.11 15.52 12.23
CA LEU A 89 -3.23 16.55 11.65
C LEU A 89 -3.98 17.86 11.39
N ALA A 90 -5.26 17.80 11.02
CA ALA A 90 -6.08 18.99 10.83
C ALA A 90 -6.39 19.74 12.15
N ALA A 91 -6.45 19.02 13.28
CA ALA A 91 -6.67 19.59 14.61
C ALA A 91 -5.37 20.03 15.32
N GLY A 92 -4.22 19.57 14.82
CA GLY A 92 -2.90 19.78 15.43
C GLY A 92 -2.24 21.12 15.11
N GLU A 93 -0.99 21.26 15.54
CA GLU A 93 -0.17 22.43 15.22
C GLU A 93 0.33 22.40 13.76
N PRO A 94 0.64 23.56 13.16
CA PRO A 94 1.23 23.64 11.83
C PRO A 94 2.51 22.79 11.74
N ILE A 95 2.59 22.00 10.67
CA ILE A 95 3.73 21.12 10.41
C ILE A 95 4.74 21.89 9.58
N ASP A 96 6.01 21.82 9.96
CA ASP A 96 7.10 22.39 9.15
C ASP A 96 7.10 21.80 7.73
N ALA A 97 7.52 22.59 6.75
CA ALA A 97 7.56 22.12 5.37
C ALA A 97 8.53 20.94 5.21
N GLY A 98 8.04 19.87 4.59
CA GLY A 98 8.80 18.64 4.50
C GLY A 98 7.97 17.43 4.12
N ARG A 99 8.64 16.27 4.10
CA ARG A 99 8.02 14.97 3.87
C ARG A 99 8.24 14.09 5.09
N TYR A 100 7.15 13.55 5.60
CA TYR A 100 7.11 12.82 6.86
C TYR A 100 6.44 11.47 6.64
N LYS A 101 6.99 10.45 7.30
CA LYS A 101 6.33 9.18 7.53
C LYS A 101 5.54 9.29 8.83
N VAL A 102 4.28 8.87 8.79
CA VAL A 102 3.45 8.79 10.00
C VAL A 102 3.69 7.45 10.69
N ILE A 103 3.92 7.48 12.00
CA ILE A 103 3.98 6.28 12.84
C ILE A 103 2.93 6.42 13.93
N ALA A 104 2.02 5.45 14.03
CA ALA A 104 1.12 5.35 15.18
C ALA A 104 1.92 4.92 16.41
N THR A 105 1.98 5.78 17.42
CA THR A 105 2.65 5.49 18.70
C THR A 105 1.72 4.80 19.69
N ASP A 106 0.43 5.10 19.61
CA ASP A 106 -0.66 4.36 20.25
C ASP A 106 -1.93 4.45 19.40
N SER A 107 -3.09 4.04 19.94
CA SER A 107 -4.37 4.06 19.23
C SER A 107 -4.92 5.46 18.92
N GLN A 108 -4.31 6.54 19.41
CA GLN A 108 -4.84 7.92 19.26
C GLN A 108 -3.75 8.99 19.01
N THR A 109 -2.47 8.60 18.99
CA THR A 109 -1.34 9.49 18.79
C THR A 109 -0.47 9.04 17.63
N PHE A 110 -0.02 10.02 16.86
CA PHE A 110 0.77 9.81 15.66
C PHE A 110 2.02 10.69 15.72
N GLU A 111 3.18 10.11 15.42
CA GLU A 111 4.43 10.84 15.28
C GLU A 111 4.79 11.00 13.80
N LEU A 112 5.33 12.17 13.45
CA LEU A 112 5.83 12.50 12.13
C LEU A 112 7.35 12.36 12.09
N ILE A 113 7.85 11.35 11.38
CA ILE A 113 9.28 11.12 11.22
C ILE A 113 9.74 11.69 9.86
N PRO A 114 10.68 12.65 9.83
CA PRO A 114 11.22 13.17 8.58
C PRO A 114 11.82 12.07 7.73
N THR A 115 11.40 11.96 6.46
CA THR A 115 12.00 11.03 5.52
C THR A 115 13.23 11.66 4.88
N LYS A 116 14.35 10.93 4.83
CA LYS A 116 15.64 11.40 4.27
C LYS A 116 15.62 11.68 2.77
N ASP A 117 14.57 11.26 2.07
CA ASP A 117 14.42 11.50 0.63
C ASP A 117 13.99 12.96 0.38
N GLN A 118 14.98 13.85 0.34
CA GLN A 118 14.95 15.05 -0.50
C GLN A 118 15.59 14.67 -1.85
N PRO A 119 15.05 15.03 -3.03
CA PRO A 119 13.92 15.91 -3.34
C PRO A 119 12.65 15.22 -3.88
#